data_AF-A0A645GG40-F1
#
_entry.id   AF-A0A645GG40-F1
#
_cell.length_a   1.000
_cell.length_b   1.000
_cell.length_c   1.000
_cell.angle_alpha   90.00
_cell.angle_beta   90.00
_cell.angle_gamma   90.00
#
_symmetry.space_group_name_H-M   'P 1'
#
loop_
_entity.id
_entity.type
_entity.pdbx_description
1 polymer ?
#
loop_
_entity_poly.entity_id
_entity_poly.type
_entity_poly.pdbx_seq_one_letter_code
_entity_poly.pdbx_strand_id
1 'polypeptide(L)'
;MNGGRYIPSLLFQHIPVPEISNLIKRVPKKSTIGAIEGYGPFKGAHYAVNDKVCFENKLFGETPGSPHENTNEFEAVSEKGDVFGMYFGHDHRNNFAGRYQGMDLGYCPSCGFHVYGPGIKRALRVFEIDEKNPANYTTYTVTYEELCGKPLQKLTNFFYYVAPANLTDVKNIAVKVMGVVILIAIMFIIKNLLQ
;
A
#
# COMPACT_ATOMS: atom_id res chain seq x y z
N MET A 1 -17.30 30.51 -18.41
CA MET A 1 -16.44 30.73 -17.23
C MET A 1 -17.17 30.21 -15.99
N ASN A 2 -16.50 29.52 -15.04
CA ASN A 2 -17.12 28.79 -13.91
C ASN A 2 -17.78 29.68 -12.81
N GLY A 3 -18.19 30.91 -13.12
CA GLY A 3 -18.90 31.79 -12.19
C GLY A 3 -18.14 32.13 -10.90
N GLY A 4 -16.81 32.13 -10.91
CA GLY A 4 -15.99 32.40 -9.73
C GLY A 4 -15.86 31.24 -8.74
N ARG A 5 -16.44 30.06 -9.06
CA ARG A 5 -16.28 28.85 -8.25
C ARG A 5 -14.93 28.20 -8.52
N TYR A 6 -14.38 27.55 -7.50
CA TYR A 6 -13.20 26.72 -7.65
C TYR A 6 -13.42 25.60 -8.67
N ILE A 7 -12.35 25.21 -9.36
CA ILE A 7 -12.36 24.11 -10.33
C ILE A 7 -12.09 22.82 -9.56
N PRO A 8 -12.99 21.82 -9.63
CA PRO A 8 -12.73 20.54 -8.98
C PRO A 8 -11.44 19.90 -9.49
N SER A 9 -10.62 19.44 -8.55
CA SER A 9 -9.29 18.92 -8.83
C SER A 9 -8.97 17.66 -8.02
N LEU A 10 -8.05 16.88 -8.56
CA LEU A 10 -7.40 15.75 -7.90
C LEU A 10 -5.91 16.05 -7.80
N LEU A 11 -5.34 15.77 -6.64
CA LEU A 11 -3.91 15.97 -6.38
C LEU A 11 -3.19 14.62 -6.49
N PHE A 12 -2.11 14.61 -7.25
CA PHE A 12 -1.20 13.47 -7.38
C PHE A 12 0.15 13.85 -6.84
N GLN A 13 0.66 13.10 -5.86
CA GLN A 13 2.01 13.31 -5.36
C GLN A 13 2.69 12.00 -5.00
N HIS A 14 4.02 12.05 -4.91
CA HIS A 14 4.78 10.84 -4.64
C HIS A 14 4.61 10.38 -3.18
N ILE A 15 4.93 11.24 -2.22
CA ILE A 15 4.93 10.92 -0.78
C ILE A 15 3.56 11.21 -0.18
N PRO A 16 2.97 10.29 0.60
CA PRO A 16 1.67 10.52 1.23
C PRO A 16 1.74 11.55 2.36
N VAL A 17 0.64 12.29 2.55
CA VAL A 17 0.45 13.08 3.78
C VAL A 17 0.25 12.16 5.00
N PRO A 18 0.61 12.58 6.23
CA PRO A 18 0.44 11.78 7.44
C PRO A 18 -1.00 11.27 7.66
N GLU A 19 -2.00 11.99 7.17
CA GLU A 19 -3.43 11.71 7.34
C GLU A 19 -3.85 10.40 6.66
N ILE A 20 -3.06 9.88 5.71
CA ILE A 20 -3.28 8.55 5.12
C ILE A 20 -3.34 7.44 6.19
N SER A 21 -2.66 7.65 7.32
CA SER A 21 -2.68 6.73 8.46
C SER A 21 -4.07 6.56 9.09
N ASN A 22 -4.98 7.51 8.89
CA ASN A 22 -6.38 7.37 9.33
C ASN A 22 -7.17 6.31 8.54
N LEU A 23 -6.64 5.87 7.39
CA LEU A 23 -7.21 4.80 6.59
C LEU A 23 -6.78 3.39 7.05
N ILE A 24 -5.90 3.29 8.04
CA ILE A 24 -5.50 2.02 8.64
C ILE A 24 -5.88 1.98 10.13
N LYS A 25 -6.05 0.77 10.66
CA LYS A 25 -6.41 0.55 12.06
C LYS A 25 -5.44 -0.44 12.70
N ARG A 26 -5.15 -0.23 13.99
CA ARG A 26 -4.41 -1.21 14.81
C ARG A 26 -5.24 -2.48 14.94
N VAL A 27 -4.62 -3.63 14.78
CA VAL A 27 -5.29 -4.95 14.84
C VAL A 27 -4.46 -5.97 15.63
N PRO A 28 -5.11 -6.97 16.25
CA PRO A 28 -4.43 -8.11 16.85
C PRO A 28 -3.77 -9.01 15.79
N LYS A 29 -2.45 -9.20 15.88
CA LYS A 29 -1.66 -10.04 14.94
C LYS A 29 -2.26 -11.44 14.72
N LYS A 30 -2.66 -12.11 15.80
CA LYS A 30 -3.05 -13.54 15.75
C LYS A 30 -4.40 -13.79 15.08
N SER A 31 -5.30 -12.81 15.08
CA SER A 31 -6.68 -12.97 14.62
C SER A 31 -7.01 -12.11 13.40
N THR A 32 -6.02 -11.46 12.79
CA THR A 32 -6.22 -10.63 11.60
C THR A 32 -5.28 -11.09 10.48
N ILE A 33 -5.87 -11.72 9.47
CA ILE A 33 -5.16 -12.11 8.24
C ILE A 33 -4.70 -10.84 7.52
N GLY A 34 -3.45 -10.84 7.05
CA GLY A 34 -2.87 -9.68 6.35
C GLY A 34 -2.46 -8.53 7.26
N ALA A 35 -2.44 -8.73 8.58
CA ALA A 35 -1.91 -7.73 9.51
C ALA A 35 -0.41 -7.51 9.29
N ILE A 36 -0.01 -6.28 9.00
CA ILE A 36 1.38 -5.89 8.77
C ILE A 36 1.94 -5.27 10.05
N GLU A 37 3.17 -5.66 10.41
CA GLU A 37 3.90 -5.07 11.54
C GLU A 37 4.33 -3.64 11.23
N GLY A 38 4.12 -2.74 12.17
CA GLY A 38 4.46 -1.33 12.00
C GLY A 38 5.96 -1.04 11.93
N TYR A 39 6.34 -0.09 11.08
CA TYR A 39 7.69 0.49 11.01
C TYR A 39 7.65 1.99 11.35
N GLY A 40 8.79 2.55 11.78
CA GLY A 40 8.90 3.97 12.13
C GLY A 40 7.88 4.37 13.22
N PRO A 41 7.02 5.39 13.00
CA PRO A 41 6.00 5.83 13.95
C PRO A 41 4.97 4.75 14.31
N PHE A 42 4.81 3.73 13.47
CA PHE A 42 3.86 2.63 13.66
C PHE A 42 4.44 1.46 14.48
N LYS A 43 5.72 1.52 14.87
CA LYS A 43 6.42 0.40 15.50
C LYS A 43 5.74 -0.10 16.79
N GLY A 44 5.77 -1.42 17.00
CA GLY A 44 5.23 -2.08 18.20
C GLY A 44 3.75 -2.46 18.09
N ALA A 45 3.17 -2.31 16.90
CA ALA A 45 1.79 -2.58 16.59
C ALA A 45 1.67 -3.35 15.27
N HIS A 46 0.48 -3.91 15.01
CA HIS A 46 0.13 -4.45 13.70
C HIS A 46 -1.08 -3.70 13.17
N TYR A 47 -1.16 -3.54 11.86
CA TYR A 47 -2.18 -2.74 11.20
C TYR A 47 -2.80 -3.47 10.01
N ALA A 48 -4.02 -3.08 9.68
CA ALA A 48 -4.72 -3.48 8.47
C ALA A 48 -5.55 -2.28 7.96
N VAL A 49 -6.04 -2.37 6.73
CA VAL A 49 -6.97 -1.38 6.17
C VAL A 49 -8.18 -1.20 7.09
N ASN A 50 -8.62 0.03 7.27
CA ASN A 50 -9.85 0.33 8.00
C ASN A 50 -11.06 0.25 7.06
N ASP A 51 -11.69 -0.93 7.05
CA ASP A 51 -12.89 -1.23 6.23
C ASP A 51 -14.06 -0.25 6.38
N LYS A 52 -14.11 0.52 7.47
CA LYS A 52 -15.20 1.47 7.73
C LYS A 52 -15.07 2.77 6.92
N VAL A 53 -13.85 3.10 6.50
CA VAL A 53 -13.54 4.36 5.81
C VAL A 53 -12.95 4.13 4.42
N CYS A 54 -12.37 2.96 4.16
CA CYS A 54 -11.90 2.58 2.84
C CYS A 54 -13.01 2.00 1.97
N PHE A 55 -13.18 2.58 0.78
CA PHE A 55 -14.22 2.22 -0.17
C PHE A 55 -13.73 1.34 -1.32
N GLU A 56 -12.41 1.24 -1.54
CA GLU A 56 -11.87 0.54 -2.69
C GLU A 56 -10.52 -0.10 -2.37
N ASN A 57 -10.37 -1.36 -2.81
CA ASN A 57 -9.20 -2.23 -2.69
C ASN A 57 -8.57 -2.27 -1.29
N LYS A 58 -8.39 -3.46 -0.72
CA LYS A 58 -8.02 -3.60 0.71
C LYS A 58 -6.65 -4.20 0.89
N LEU A 59 -5.74 -3.93 -0.04
CA LEU A 59 -4.38 -4.44 0.00
C LEU A 59 -3.50 -3.47 0.79
N PHE A 60 -3.27 -3.81 2.05
CA PHE A 60 -2.25 -3.19 2.88
C PHE A 60 -1.00 -4.06 2.86
N GLY A 61 0.05 -3.59 2.21
CA GLY A 61 1.28 -4.36 1.99
C GLY A 61 2.49 -3.84 2.77
N GLU A 62 2.45 -2.59 3.20
CA GLU A 62 3.50 -1.94 3.99
C GLU A 62 2.97 -0.72 4.74
N THR A 63 3.66 -0.31 5.79
CA THR A 63 3.29 0.90 6.53
C THR A 63 3.51 2.15 5.70
N PRO A 64 2.63 3.17 5.77
CA PRO A 64 2.79 4.41 5.04
C PRO A 64 4.16 5.06 5.27
N GLY A 65 4.88 5.36 4.19
CA GLY A 65 6.12 6.14 4.21
C GLY A 65 5.88 7.65 4.31
N SER A 66 4.89 8.09 5.08
CA SER A 66 4.62 9.52 5.28
C SER A 66 5.69 10.17 6.18
N PRO A 67 5.87 11.50 6.08
CA PRO A 67 6.71 12.24 7.01
C PRO A 67 6.30 12.00 8.47
N HIS A 68 7.28 12.07 9.38
CA HIS A 68 7.03 11.90 10.82
C HIS A 68 6.37 13.13 11.46
N GLU A 69 6.63 14.31 10.91
CA GLU A 69 6.03 15.57 11.35
C GLU A 69 4.97 16.00 10.33
N ASN A 70 3.79 16.37 10.81
CA ASN A 70 2.75 16.95 9.96
C ASN A 70 3.03 18.46 9.79
N THR A 71 3.28 18.87 8.55
CA THR A 71 3.53 20.27 8.14
C THR A 71 2.26 21.01 7.73
N ASN A 72 1.09 20.45 8.04
CA ASN A 72 -0.25 20.95 7.72
C ASN A 72 -0.55 21.01 6.21
N GLU A 73 0.04 20.10 5.42
CA GLU A 73 -0.21 20.04 3.98
C GLU A 73 -1.67 19.65 3.70
N PHE A 74 -2.18 18.62 4.37
CA PHE A 74 -3.57 18.18 4.22
C PHE A 74 -4.55 19.30 4.59
N GLU A 75 -4.31 19.98 5.72
CA GLU A 75 -5.13 21.09 6.19
C GLU A 75 -5.12 22.23 5.18
N ALA A 76 -3.95 22.64 4.69
CA ALA A 76 -3.84 23.71 3.70
C ALA A 76 -4.57 23.38 2.39
N VAL A 77 -4.54 22.12 1.95
CA VAL A 77 -5.27 21.64 0.76
C VAL A 77 -6.79 21.59 1.05
N SER A 78 -7.18 21.07 2.21
CA SER A 78 -8.59 20.97 2.64
C SER A 78 -9.25 22.35 2.76
N GLU A 79 -8.54 23.34 3.31
CA GLU A 79 -9.02 24.72 3.48
C GLU A 79 -9.36 25.42 2.15
N LYS A 80 -8.73 25.03 1.03
CA LYS A 80 -9.06 25.60 -0.29
C LYS A 80 -10.38 25.09 -0.84
N GLY A 81 -10.76 23.86 -0.49
CA GLY A 81 -12.04 23.26 -0.86
C GLY A 81 -12.20 22.92 -2.35
N ASP A 82 -11.11 22.88 -3.11
CA ASP A 82 -11.08 22.62 -4.55
C ASP A 82 -10.46 21.26 -4.91
N VAL A 83 -9.74 20.62 -3.98
CA VAL A 83 -9.22 19.26 -4.09
C VAL A 83 -10.18 18.26 -3.45
N PHE A 84 -10.64 17.29 -4.24
CA PHE A 84 -11.59 16.27 -3.79
C PHE A 84 -10.93 14.94 -3.43
N GLY A 85 -9.70 14.73 -3.89
CA GLY A 85 -8.89 13.59 -3.49
C GLY A 85 -7.39 13.80 -3.71
N MET A 86 -6.59 13.19 -2.84
CA MET A 86 -5.14 13.12 -2.92
C MET A 86 -4.71 11.66 -3.10
N TYR A 87 -3.92 11.41 -4.14
CA TYR A 87 -3.47 10.07 -4.49
C TYR A 87 -1.95 9.98 -4.51
N PHE A 88 -1.46 8.89 -3.93
CA PHE A 88 -0.07 8.74 -3.55
C PHE A 88 0.58 7.54 -4.23
N GLY A 89 1.88 7.69 -4.48
CA GLY A 89 2.79 6.60 -4.79
C GLY A 89 3.60 6.22 -3.55
N HIS A 90 4.92 6.15 -3.73
CA HIS A 90 5.92 5.86 -2.70
C HIS A 90 5.89 4.44 -2.12
N ASP A 91 4.74 4.01 -1.61
CA ASP A 91 4.51 2.70 -1.02
C ASP A 91 4.04 1.72 -2.11
N HIS A 92 4.98 0.99 -2.70
CA HIS A 92 4.77 0.17 -3.89
C HIS A 92 3.77 -0.99 -3.73
N ARG A 93 3.48 -1.43 -2.51
CA ARG A 93 2.60 -2.57 -2.21
C ARG A 93 1.20 -2.16 -1.78
N ASN A 94 0.99 -0.89 -1.43
CA ASN A 94 -0.29 -0.42 -0.95
C ASN A 94 -1.26 -0.19 -2.12
N ASN A 95 -2.46 -0.74 -1.98
CA ASN A 95 -3.58 -0.49 -2.88
C ASN A 95 -4.87 -0.41 -2.06
N PHE A 96 -5.15 0.80 -1.60
CA PHE A 96 -6.40 1.15 -0.91
C PHE A 96 -6.72 2.62 -1.09
N ALA A 97 -8.01 2.95 -1.09
CA ALA A 97 -8.51 4.31 -1.03
C ALA A 97 -9.66 4.42 -0.03
N GLY A 98 -9.77 5.58 0.62
CA GLY A 98 -10.76 5.85 1.65
C GLY A 98 -11.01 7.34 1.84
N ARG A 99 -12.09 7.66 2.56
CA ARG A 99 -12.52 9.03 2.82
C ARG A 99 -12.04 9.49 4.19
N TYR A 100 -11.39 10.64 4.24
CA TYR A 100 -10.98 11.33 5.47
C TYR A 100 -11.36 12.81 5.41
N GLN A 101 -12.12 13.30 6.40
CA GLN A 101 -12.58 14.70 6.48
C GLN A 101 -13.11 15.28 5.16
N GLY A 102 -13.92 14.52 4.43
CA GLY A 102 -14.51 14.99 3.17
C GLY A 102 -13.60 14.87 1.94
N MET A 103 -12.36 14.41 2.07
CA MET A 103 -11.42 14.20 0.96
C MET A 103 -11.05 12.73 0.80
N ASP A 104 -10.94 12.25 -0.44
CA ASP A 104 -10.42 10.90 -0.69
C ASP A 104 -8.90 10.88 -0.57
N LEU A 105 -8.37 9.90 0.15
CA LEU A 105 -6.94 9.62 0.21
C LEU A 105 -6.73 8.20 -0.34
N GLY A 106 -5.73 7.99 -1.18
CA GLY A 106 -5.53 6.65 -1.74
C GLY A 106 -4.17 6.38 -2.33
N TYR A 107 -3.83 5.09 -2.38
CA TYR A 107 -2.63 4.57 -3.02
C TYR A 107 -2.93 3.93 -4.37
N CYS A 108 -1.92 3.97 -5.25
CA CYS A 108 -1.78 3.02 -6.35
C CYS A 108 -0.49 2.22 -6.14
N PRO A 109 -0.53 0.88 -6.21
CA PRO A 109 0.68 0.09 -6.10
C PRO A 109 1.56 0.31 -7.34
N SER A 110 2.83 -0.08 -7.26
CA SER A 110 3.75 0.03 -8.40
C SER A 110 3.24 -0.75 -9.61
N CYS A 111 3.27 -0.14 -10.79
CA CYS A 111 2.95 -0.80 -12.06
C CYS A 111 4.17 -1.42 -12.77
N GLY A 112 5.38 -0.96 -12.45
CA GLY A 112 6.63 -1.37 -13.12
C GLY A 112 7.23 -2.68 -12.58
N PHE A 113 8.13 -3.30 -13.34
CA PHE A 113 8.73 -4.62 -13.01
C PHE A 113 10.21 -4.59 -12.57
N HIS A 114 10.78 -3.40 -12.44
CA HIS A 114 12.19 -3.19 -12.06
C HIS A 114 12.35 -2.69 -10.60
N VAL A 115 11.29 -2.81 -9.80
CA VAL A 115 11.26 -2.39 -8.40
C VAL A 115 10.47 -3.41 -7.58
N TYR A 116 10.68 -3.41 -6.26
CA TYR A 116 9.86 -4.23 -5.36
C TYR A 116 8.37 -3.87 -5.49
N GLY A 117 7.49 -4.82 -5.21
CA GLY A 117 6.05 -4.60 -5.31
C GLY A 117 5.23 -5.87 -5.10
N PRO A 118 3.90 -5.80 -5.33
CA PRO A 118 2.96 -6.82 -4.87
C PRO A 118 2.75 -7.96 -5.89
N GLY A 119 3.76 -8.24 -6.73
CA GLY A 119 3.72 -9.35 -7.69
C GLY A 119 2.63 -9.17 -8.76
N ILE A 120 1.73 -10.14 -8.90
CA ILE A 120 0.63 -10.07 -9.88
C ILE A 120 -0.40 -8.97 -9.55
N LYS A 121 -0.40 -8.45 -8.31
CA LYS A 121 -1.28 -7.36 -7.86
C LYS A 121 -0.75 -5.95 -8.15
N ARG A 122 0.31 -5.83 -8.95
CA ARG A 122 0.73 -4.54 -9.53
C ARG A 122 -0.46 -3.95 -10.28
N ALA A 123 -0.67 -2.64 -10.25
CA ALA A 123 -1.90 -2.07 -10.80
C ALA A 123 -1.68 -0.67 -11.38
N LEU A 124 -2.67 -0.27 -12.18
CA LEU A 124 -2.91 1.11 -12.58
C LEU A 124 -4.17 1.59 -11.84
N ARG A 125 -4.23 2.86 -11.46
CA ARG A 125 -5.44 3.49 -10.93
C ARG A 125 -6.14 4.28 -12.04
N VAL A 126 -7.42 3.99 -12.22
CA VAL A 126 -8.31 4.64 -13.18
C VAL A 126 -9.18 5.65 -12.43
N PHE A 127 -9.37 6.81 -13.04
CA PHE A 127 -10.26 7.86 -12.58
C PHE A 127 -11.30 8.10 -13.67
N GLU A 128 -12.56 7.90 -13.33
CA GLU A 128 -13.67 8.19 -14.23
C GLU A 128 -14.33 9.48 -13.76
N ILE A 129 -14.29 10.49 -14.62
CA ILE A 129 -14.73 11.85 -14.31
C ILE A 129 -15.86 12.19 -15.28
N ASP A 130 -17.05 12.49 -14.73
CA ASP A 130 -18.15 13.07 -15.49
C ASP A 130 -17.93 14.58 -15.63
N GLU A 131 -17.84 15.07 -16.86
CA GLU A 131 -17.71 16.51 -17.16
C GLU A 131 -18.84 17.35 -16.52
N LYS A 132 -20.04 16.78 -16.36
CA LYS A 132 -21.19 17.47 -15.75
C LYS A 132 -21.08 17.58 -14.23
N ASN A 133 -20.34 16.68 -13.59
CA ASN A 133 -20.14 16.67 -12.15
C ASN A 133 -18.74 16.13 -11.77
N PRO A 134 -17.67 16.89 -12.07
CA PRO A 134 -16.30 16.39 -11.93
C PRO A 134 -15.88 16.17 -10.46
N ALA A 135 -16.59 16.80 -9.52
CA ALA A 135 -16.38 16.57 -8.08
C ALA A 135 -16.87 15.18 -7.62
N ASN A 136 -17.76 14.54 -8.37
CA ASN A 136 -18.28 13.20 -8.11
C ASN A 136 -17.64 12.18 -9.05
N TYR A 137 -16.31 12.13 -9.05
CA TYR A 137 -15.55 11.13 -9.78
C TYR A 137 -15.64 9.77 -9.08
N THR A 138 -15.38 8.70 -9.84
CA THR A 138 -15.14 7.36 -9.29
C THR A 138 -13.71 6.94 -9.59
N THR A 139 -13.18 6.02 -8.79
CA THR A 139 -11.85 5.46 -9.02
C THR A 139 -11.82 3.99 -8.67
N TYR A 140 -11.05 3.24 -9.44
CA TYR A 140 -10.72 1.84 -9.18
C TYR A 140 -9.31 1.55 -9.67
N THR A 141 -8.71 0.46 -9.21
CA THR A 141 -7.48 -0.06 -9.80
C THR A 141 -7.72 -1.26 -10.70
N VAL A 142 -6.95 -1.35 -11.78
CA VAL A 142 -6.87 -2.53 -12.64
C VAL A 142 -5.49 -3.16 -12.47
N THR A 143 -5.47 -4.40 -11.99
CA THR A 143 -4.26 -5.16 -11.70
C THR A 143 -3.67 -5.81 -12.95
N TYR A 144 -2.39 -6.15 -12.88
CA TYR A 144 -1.71 -6.94 -13.91
C TYR A 144 -2.39 -8.29 -14.11
N GLU A 145 -2.83 -8.93 -13.03
CA GLU A 145 -3.60 -10.18 -13.11
C GLU A 145 -4.88 -10.02 -13.92
N GLU A 146 -5.66 -8.95 -13.69
CA GLU A 146 -6.89 -8.67 -14.44
C GLU A 146 -6.60 -8.34 -15.91
N LEU A 147 -5.52 -7.61 -16.20
CA LEU A 147 -5.17 -7.22 -17.58
C LEU A 147 -4.57 -8.36 -18.39
N CYS A 148 -3.72 -9.18 -17.77
CA CYS A 148 -2.86 -10.13 -18.49
C CYS A 148 -3.20 -11.60 -18.22
N GLY A 149 -3.84 -11.93 -17.09
CA GLY A 149 -4.23 -13.30 -16.72
C GLY A 149 -3.09 -14.31 -16.62
N LYS A 150 -1.83 -13.85 -16.58
CA LYS A 150 -0.62 -14.68 -16.65
C LYS A 150 0.22 -14.53 -15.39
N PRO A 151 0.89 -15.59 -14.93
CA PRO A 151 1.82 -15.49 -13.81
C PRO A 151 3.08 -14.71 -14.23
N LEU A 152 3.75 -14.10 -13.26
CA LEU A 152 5.06 -13.48 -13.45
C LEU A 152 6.14 -14.55 -13.58
N GLN A 153 6.55 -14.86 -14.81
CA GLN A 153 7.44 -16.01 -15.09
C GLN A 153 8.92 -15.78 -14.74
N LYS A 154 9.40 -14.54 -14.75
CA LYS A 154 10.82 -14.26 -14.48
C LYS A 154 11.15 -14.39 -13.01
N LEU A 155 12.23 -15.11 -12.69
CA LEU A 155 12.76 -15.24 -11.32
C LEU A 155 13.06 -13.88 -10.67
N THR A 156 13.45 -12.86 -11.46
CA THR A 156 13.63 -11.49 -10.96
C THR A 156 12.37 -10.94 -10.29
N ASN A 157 11.18 -11.30 -10.75
CA ASN A 157 9.93 -10.88 -10.13
C ASN A 157 9.72 -11.52 -8.76
N PHE A 158 10.20 -12.75 -8.55
CA PHE A 158 10.19 -13.35 -7.22
C PHE A 158 11.07 -12.55 -6.27
N PHE A 159 12.28 -12.18 -6.69
CA PHE A 159 13.17 -11.34 -5.86
C PHE A 159 12.55 -9.99 -5.53
N TYR A 160 11.94 -9.32 -6.52
CA TYR A 160 11.23 -8.06 -6.27
C TYR A 160 9.99 -8.22 -5.38
N TYR A 161 9.31 -9.36 -5.45
CA TYR A 161 8.16 -9.63 -4.59
C TYR A 161 8.58 -9.80 -3.12
N VAL A 162 9.66 -10.53 -2.85
CA VAL A 162 10.15 -10.78 -1.48
C VAL A 162 11.05 -9.67 -0.94
N ALA A 163 11.48 -8.72 -1.79
CA ALA A 163 12.35 -7.63 -1.38
C ALA A 163 11.74 -6.83 -0.20
N PRO A 164 12.53 -6.49 0.83
CA PRO A 164 12.02 -5.79 2.00
C PRO A 164 11.71 -4.33 1.68
N ALA A 165 10.61 -3.81 2.24
CA ALA A 165 10.27 -2.39 2.14
C ALA A 165 11.00 -1.56 3.21
N ASN A 166 11.33 -2.17 4.34
CA ASN A 166 11.96 -1.52 5.49
C ASN A 166 12.84 -2.49 6.30
N LEU A 167 13.52 -1.98 7.33
CA LEU A 167 14.43 -2.78 8.15
C LEU A 167 13.73 -3.87 8.99
N THR A 168 12.44 -3.71 9.32
CA THR A 168 11.67 -4.75 10.01
C THR A 168 11.47 -5.95 9.08
N ASP A 169 11.14 -5.70 7.81
CA ASP A 169 11.04 -6.75 6.79
C ASP A 169 12.36 -7.50 6.60
N VAL A 170 13.49 -6.78 6.55
CA VAL A 170 14.83 -7.40 6.45
C VAL A 170 15.04 -8.42 7.58
N LYS A 171 14.75 -8.03 8.82
CA LYS A 171 14.88 -8.91 9.99
C LYS A 171 13.96 -10.12 9.89
N ASN A 172 12.71 -9.90 9.51
CA ASN A 172 11.72 -10.97 9.37
C ASN A 172 12.10 -11.98 8.28
N ILE A 173 12.64 -11.51 7.16
CA ILE A 173 13.17 -12.38 6.09
C ILE A 173 14.37 -13.17 6.60
N ALA A 174 15.34 -12.52 7.26
CA ALA A 174 16.52 -13.18 7.78
C ALA A 174 16.18 -14.31 8.77
N VAL A 175 15.25 -14.07 9.70
CA VAL A 175 14.78 -15.09 10.66
C VAL A 175 14.17 -16.29 9.94
N LYS A 176 13.33 -16.07 8.92
CA LYS A 176 12.71 -17.16 8.14
C LYS A 176 13.76 -17.98 7.39
N VAL A 177 14.72 -17.33 6.74
CA VAL A 177 15.81 -17.99 6.01
C VAL A 177 16.66 -18.84 6.97
N MET A 178 17.06 -18.29 8.11
CA MET A 178 17.79 -19.03 9.14
C MET A 178 17.02 -20.25 9.64
N GLY A 179 15.72 -20.13 9.86
CA GLY A 179 14.86 -21.26 10.26
C GLY A 179 14.87 -22.40 9.23
N VAL A 180 14.79 -22.07 7.93
CA VAL A 180 14.85 -23.09 6.85
C VAL A 180 16.22 -23.76 6.81
N VAL A 181 17.31 -23.01 6.92
CA VAL A 181 18.68 -23.57 6.94
C VAL A 181 18.87 -24.53 8.11
N ILE A 182 18.41 -24.16 9.30
CA ILE A 182 18.45 -25.03 10.49
C ILE A 182 17.65 -26.31 10.26
N LEU A 183 16.45 -26.21 9.68
CA LEU A 183 15.61 -27.37 9.39
C LEU A 183 16.31 -28.35 8.42
N ILE A 184 16.94 -27.82 7.36
CA ILE A 184 17.71 -28.62 6.40
C ILE A 184 18.89 -29.31 7.08
N ALA A 185 19.64 -28.59 7.92
CA ALA A 185 20.75 -29.16 8.67
C ALA A 185 20.29 -30.29 9.60
N ILE A 186 19.17 -30.12 10.31
CA ILE A 186 18.57 -31.17 11.17
C ILE A 186 18.18 -32.39 10.33
N MET A 187 17.53 -32.21 9.18
CA MET A 187 17.18 -33.32 8.29
C MET A 187 18.41 -34.08 7.80
N PHE A 188 19.50 -33.37 7.49
CA PHE A 188 20.76 -33.99 7.09
C PHE A 188 21.41 -34.80 8.22
N ILE A 189 21.41 -34.26 9.44
CA ILE A 189 21.92 -34.96 10.63
C ILE A 189 21.10 -36.23 10.90
N ILE A 190 19.76 -36.13 10.89
CA ILE A 190 18.86 -37.28 11.11
C ILE A 190 19.09 -38.35 10.04
N LYS A 191 19.20 -37.96 8.77
CA LYS A 191 19.48 -38.90 7.68
C LYS A 191 20.79 -39.66 7.90
N ASN A 192 21.84 -38.98 8.36
CA ASN A 192 23.14 -39.61 8.63
C ASN A 192 23.14 -40.49 9.89
N LEU A 193 22.23 -40.26 10.85
CA LEU A 193 22.08 -41.09 12.06
C LEU A 193 21.22 -42.35 11.83
N LEU A 194 20.45 -42.39 10.73
CA LEU A 194 19.57 -43.51 10.35
C LEU A 194 20.19 -44.44 9.29
N GLN A 195 21.43 -44.15 8.85
CA GLN A 195 22.26 -45.02 8.00
C GLN A 195 23.25 -45.80 8.85
#